data_AF-A0A7V3YI70-F1
#
_entry.id   AF-A0A7V3YI70-F1
#
_cell.length_a   1.000
_cell.length_b   1.000
_cell.length_c   1.000
_cell.angle_alpha   90.00
_cell.angle_beta   90.00
_cell.angle_gamma   90.00
#
_symmetry.space_group_name_H-M   'P 1'
#
loop_
_entity.id
_entity.type
_entity.pdbx_description
1 polymer ?
#
loop_
_entity_poly.entity_id
_entity_poly.type
_entity_poly.pdbx_seq_one_letter_code
_entity_poly.pdbx_strand_id
1 'polypeptide(L)'
;MIEGKGGYSPVKGRLFCGAVFVVVGVLVLCGLLFAQEEEFTILSILPPPDTLVPPVLTEIRIVFSREVVTREDVGVFRDFSFLPLSINPPLQGQFLWEDEKTLVLKPKGALREATRYVFRFRDDFRDVRGKLLAGRHDFTLSTEPL
;
A
#
# COMPACT_ATOMS: atom_id res chain seq x y z
N MET A 1 -9.00 59.30 -68.27
CA MET A 1 -7.77 60.07 -68.04
C MET A 1 -7.16 59.52 -66.75
N ILE A 2 -5.90 59.05 -66.84
CA ILE A 2 -4.96 58.55 -65.78
C ILE A 2 -5.42 57.34 -64.94
N GLU A 3 -4.89 56.12 -65.06
CA GLU A 3 -3.53 55.53 -64.87
C GLU A 3 -3.25 55.00 -63.45
N GLY A 4 -2.76 53.75 -63.35
CA GLY A 4 -2.08 53.17 -62.17
C GLY A 4 -2.60 51.76 -61.79
N LYS A 5 -2.11 50.66 -62.36
CA LYS A 5 -0.87 49.87 -62.09
C LYS A 5 -0.89 48.99 -60.82
N GLY A 6 -0.52 47.71 -61.03
CA GLY A 6 -0.05 46.74 -60.02
C GLY A 6 -1.09 45.65 -59.75
N GLY A 7 -0.87 44.35 -59.98
CA GLY A 7 0.37 43.58 -60.05
C GLY A 7 0.32 42.49 -58.97
N TYR A 8 0.62 41.25 -59.39
CA TYR A 8 0.85 40.01 -58.62
C TYR A 8 -0.31 39.05 -58.30
N SER A 9 0.04 37.78 -58.52
CA SER A 9 -0.77 36.56 -58.60
C SER A 9 -0.44 35.66 -57.35
N PRO A 10 -0.72 34.35 -57.36
CA PRO A 10 -1.67 33.65 -56.50
C PRO A 10 -1.03 32.97 -55.26
N VAL A 11 -1.85 32.61 -54.26
CA VAL A 11 -1.46 31.57 -53.27
C VAL A 11 -2.54 30.50 -53.15
N LYS A 12 -2.22 29.34 -53.74
CA LYS A 12 -2.73 28.01 -53.36
C LYS A 12 -2.30 27.68 -51.93
N GLY A 13 -3.16 26.97 -51.19
CA GLY A 13 -2.80 26.30 -49.93
C GLY A 13 -4.05 25.98 -49.10
N ARG A 14 -4.92 25.06 -49.53
CA ARG A 14 -4.84 23.61 -49.28
C ARG A 14 -4.96 23.27 -47.79
N LEU A 15 -6.13 22.71 -47.46
CA LEU A 15 -6.47 21.75 -46.41
C LEU A 15 -5.37 21.45 -45.38
N PHE A 16 -5.65 21.64 -44.08
CA PHE A 16 -5.28 20.71 -42.99
C PHE A 16 -5.79 21.28 -41.66
N CYS A 17 -7.07 21.07 -41.32
CA CYS A 17 -7.64 21.52 -40.04
C CYS A 17 -8.35 20.41 -39.23
N GLY A 18 -8.48 19.19 -39.77
CA GLY A 18 -9.28 18.12 -39.15
C GLY A 18 -8.49 17.10 -38.30
N ALA A 19 -7.19 16.89 -38.54
CA ALA A 19 -6.46 15.76 -37.94
C ALA A 19 -5.87 16.08 -36.55
N VAL A 20 -5.65 17.36 -36.20
CA VAL A 20 -4.96 17.76 -34.97
C VAL A 20 -5.86 17.65 -33.74
N PHE A 21 -7.17 17.89 -33.88
CA PHE A 21 -8.11 17.86 -32.76
C PHE A 21 -8.44 16.46 -32.24
N VAL A 22 -8.41 15.43 -33.10
CA VAL A 22 -8.72 14.05 -32.69
C VAL A 22 -7.60 13.45 -31.83
N VAL A 23 -6.33 13.77 -32.13
CA VAL A 23 -5.17 13.25 -31.37
C VAL A 23 -5.11 13.85 -29.96
N VAL A 24 -5.44 15.14 -29.81
CA VAL A 24 -5.51 15.80 -28.50
C VAL A 24 -6.69 15.27 -27.67
N GLY A 25 -7.85 15.02 -28.29
CA GLY A 25 -9.00 14.43 -27.61
C GLY A 25 -8.75 13.01 -27.10
N VAL A 26 -8.02 12.18 -27.85
CA VAL A 26 -7.65 10.81 -27.45
C VAL A 26 -6.54 10.80 -26.39
N LEU A 27 -5.57 11.71 -26.45
CA LEU A 27 -4.51 11.82 -25.42
C LEU A 27 -5.07 12.31 -24.08
N VAL A 28 -6.06 13.20 -24.09
CA VAL A 28 -6.73 13.68 -22.87
C VAL A 28 -7.70 12.63 -22.31
N LEU A 29 -8.36 11.82 -23.15
CA LEU A 29 -9.14 10.67 -22.69
C LEU A 29 -8.25 9.54 -22.12
N CYS A 30 -7.03 9.40 -22.61
CA CYS A 30 -6.08 8.39 -22.14
C CYS A 30 -5.49 8.75 -20.76
N GLY A 31 -5.29 10.05 -20.48
CA GLY A 31 -4.86 10.54 -19.15
C GLY A 31 -5.92 10.44 -18.05
N LEU A 32 -7.20 10.24 -18.43
CA LEU A 32 -8.30 9.98 -17.50
C LEU A 32 -8.44 8.50 -17.13
N LEU A 33 -7.62 7.59 -17.70
CA LEU A 33 -7.32 6.32 -17.04
C LEU A 33 -6.41 6.64 -15.85
N PHE A 34 -6.99 7.24 -14.82
CA PHE A 34 -6.42 7.24 -13.49
C PHE A 34 -6.08 5.79 -13.18
N ALA A 35 -4.79 5.47 -13.19
CA ALA A 35 -4.29 4.36 -12.41
C ALA A 35 -4.79 4.65 -10.99
N GLN A 36 -5.90 4.02 -10.59
CA GLN A 36 -6.32 3.92 -9.21
C GLN A 36 -5.17 3.19 -8.53
N GLU A 37 -4.20 3.96 -8.06
CA GLU A 37 -2.98 3.44 -7.50
C GLU A 37 -3.33 3.02 -6.07
N GLU A 38 -4.04 1.89 -5.95
CA GLU A 38 -4.47 1.35 -4.66
C GLU A 38 -3.28 1.41 -3.69
N GLU A 39 -3.46 2.12 -2.60
CA GLU A 39 -2.39 2.37 -1.65
C GLU A 39 -2.11 1.10 -0.86
N PHE A 40 -0.83 0.80 -0.58
CA PHE A 40 -0.49 -0.30 0.31
C PHE A 40 -0.65 0.19 1.75
N THR A 41 -1.69 -0.29 2.44
CA THR A 41 -2.09 0.16 3.78
C THR A 41 -2.52 -1.04 4.63
N ILE A 42 -2.61 -0.81 5.94
CA ILE A 42 -3.21 -1.76 6.87
C ILE A 42 -4.72 -1.53 6.89
N LEU A 43 -5.50 -2.56 6.57
CA LEU A 43 -6.97 -2.50 6.60
C LEU A 43 -7.52 -2.77 8.00
N SER A 44 -6.97 -3.77 8.69
CA SER A 44 -7.43 -4.13 10.02
C SER A 44 -6.35 -4.82 10.84
N ILE A 45 -6.47 -4.67 12.16
CA ILE A 45 -5.64 -5.35 13.16
C ILE A 45 -6.60 -5.95 14.19
N LEU A 46 -6.40 -7.22 14.52
CA LEU A 46 -7.16 -7.94 15.54
C LEU A 46 -6.19 -8.56 16.56
N PRO A 47 -6.36 -8.32 17.87
CA PRO A 47 -7.30 -7.36 18.47
C PRO A 47 -7.09 -5.92 17.98
N PRO A 48 -8.11 -5.04 18.04
CA PRO A 48 -7.96 -3.66 17.62
C PRO A 48 -6.78 -2.96 18.33
N PRO A 49 -6.11 -2.00 17.67
CA PRO A 49 -5.07 -1.20 18.29
C PRO A 49 -5.54 -0.51 19.57
N ASP A 50 -4.59 -0.19 20.44
CA ASP A 50 -4.78 0.56 21.68
C ASP A 50 -5.79 -0.10 22.66
N THR A 51 -5.96 -1.42 22.54
CA THR A 51 -6.89 -2.22 23.35
C THR A 51 -6.17 -2.94 24.51
N LEU A 52 -6.91 -3.14 25.61
CA LEU A 52 -6.53 -4.02 26.71
C LEU A 52 -6.84 -5.48 26.34
N VAL A 53 -5.82 -6.34 26.40
CA VAL A 53 -5.91 -7.76 26.04
C VAL A 53 -5.50 -8.64 27.22
N PRO A 54 -6.05 -9.85 27.34
CA PRO A 54 -5.61 -10.78 28.37
C PRO A 54 -4.14 -11.18 28.16
N PRO A 55 -3.37 -11.46 29.22
CA PRO A 55 -1.99 -11.93 29.11
C PRO A 55 -1.83 -13.22 28.28
N VAL A 56 -2.88 -14.05 28.19
CA VAL A 56 -2.92 -15.30 27.41
C VAL A 56 -3.30 -15.09 25.94
N LEU A 57 -2.87 -13.99 25.33
CA LEU A 57 -3.16 -13.68 23.92
C LEU A 57 -2.55 -14.72 22.97
N THR A 58 -3.40 -15.40 22.20
CA THR A 58 -2.99 -16.51 21.33
C THR A 58 -2.56 -16.07 19.95
N GLU A 59 -3.16 -15.00 19.42
CA GLU A 59 -2.83 -14.49 18.10
C GLU A 59 -3.10 -12.99 17.93
N ILE A 60 -2.36 -12.40 16.99
CA ILE A 60 -2.60 -11.06 16.46
C ILE A 60 -2.65 -11.18 14.94
N ARG A 61 -3.70 -10.66 14.32
CA ARG A 61 -3.94 -10.70 12.88
C ARG A 61 -3.87 -9.31 12.29
N ILE A 62 -3.18 -9.18 11.17
CA ILE A 62 -3.00 -7.91 10.45
C ILE A 62 -3.37 -8.17 8.99
N VAL A 63 -4.38 -7.45 8.50
CA VAL A 63 -4.86 -7.56 7.11
C VAL A 63 -4.41 -6.33 6.34
N PHE A 64 -3.79 -6.55 5.19
CA PHE A 64 -3.30 -5.49 4.31
C PHE A 64 -4.22 -5.29 3.10
N SER A 65 -4.16 -4.10 2.50
CA SER A 65 -4.95 -3.78 1.29
C SER A 65 -4.48 -4.55 0.06
N ARG A 66 -3.23 -5.04 0.07
CA ARG A 66 -2.52 -5.60 -1.08
C ARG A 66 -1.73 -6.84 -0.69
N GLU A 67 -1.39 -7.64 -1.70
CA GLU A 67 -0.56 -8.84 -1.55
C GLU A 67 0.84 -8.44 -1.08
N VAL A 68 1.23 -8.95 0.09
CA VAL A 68 2.53 -8.68 0.70
C VAL A 68 3.53 -9.79 0.38
N VAL A 69 3.03 -11.01 0.30
CA VAL A 69 3.83 -12.19 -0.05
C VAL A 69 3.25 -12.92 -1.24
N THR A 70 4.06 -13.77 -1.85
CA THR A 70 3.60 -14.67 -2.90
C THR A 70 3.01 -15.94 -2.28
N ARG A 71 2.29 -16.71 -3.09
CA ARG A 71 1.56 -17.90 -2.64
C ARG A 71 2.46 -18.97 -2.00
N GLU A 72 3.74 -18.99 -2.33
CA GLU A 72 4.73 -19.93 -1.80
C GLU A 72 5.05 -19.69 -0.32
N ASP A 73 4.83 -18.47 0.18
CA ASP A 73 5.07 -18.12 1.59
C ASP A 73 3.84 -18.39 2.48
N VAL A 74 2.66 -18.61 1.88
CA VAL A 74 1.40 -18.83 2.60
C VAL A 74 1.43 -20.15 3.37
N GLY A 75 1.00 -20.11 4.63
CA GLY A 75 0.96 -21.26 5.54
C GLY A 75 2.33 -21.69 6.10
N VAL A 76 3.42 -21.00 5.75
CA VAL A 76 4.76 -21.32 6.24
C VAL A 76 5.02 -20.63 7.59
N PHE A 77 5.22 -21.42 8.65
CA PHE A 77 5.58 -20.90 9.96
C PHE A 77 7.04 -20.43 9.99
N ARG A 78 7.27 -19.24 10.55
CA ARG A 78 8.61 -18.67 10.79
C ARG A 78 8.70 -18.03 12.16
N ASP A 79 9.89 -17.96 12.72
CA ASP A 79 10.12 -17.28 14.00
C ASP A 79 10.00 -15.77 13.87
N PHE A 80 9.62 -15.10 14.96
CA PHE A 80 9.49 -13.64 15.01
C PHE A 80 10.76 -12.86 14.61
N SER A 81 11.94 -13.49 14.65
CA SER A 81 13.19 -12.92 14.14
C SER A 81 13.15 -12.55 12.65
N PHE A 82 12.24 -13.14 11.87
CA PHE A 82 12.04 -12.85 10.44
C PHE A 82 10.88 -11.90 10.17
N LEU A 83 10.27 -11.31 11.20
CA LEU A 83 9.16 -10.39 11.01
C LEU A 83 9.60 -9.11 10.27
N PRO A 84 8.71 -8.55 9.44
CA PRO A 84 8.94 -7.23 8.85
C PRO A 84 8.66 -6.07 9.82
N LEU A 85 8.55 -6.36 11.13
CA LEU A 85 8.26 -5.39 12.18
C LEU A 85 9.09 -5.68 13.43
N SER A 86 9.28 -4.64 14.24
CA SER A 86 9.86 -4.71 15.58
C SER A 86 8.77 -4.73 16.65
N ILE A 87 9.02 -5.42 17.77
CA ILE A 87 8.11 -5.50 18.92
C ILE A 87 8.86 -5.04 20.16
N ASN A 88 8.32 -4.05 20.88
CA ASN A 88 8.88 -3.55 22.13
C ASN A 88 7.82 -3.53 23.26
N PRO A 89 8.04 -4.20 24.40
CA PRO A 89 9.20 -5.03 24.72
C PRO A 89 9.29 -6.28 23.82
N PRO A 90 10.49 -6.90 23.71
CA PRO A 90 10.68 -8.08 22.86
C PRO A 90 9.73 -9.22 23.24
N LEU A 91 9.15 -9.83 22.21
CA LEU A 91 8.25 -10.98 22.32
C LEU A 91 8.82 -12.14 21.52
N GLN A 92 8.67 -13.36 22.01
CA GLN A 92 8.99 -14.58 21.27
C GLN A 92 7.71 -15.18 20.70
N GLY A 93 7.81 -15.86 19.57
CA GLY A 93 6.65 -16.42 18.89
C GLY A 93 6.97 -16.82 17.47
N GLN A 94 5.93 -17.26 16.78
CA GLN A 94 5.99 -17.62 15.37
C GLN A 94 4.90 -16.87 14.60
N PHE A 95 5.14 -16.62 13.34
CA PHE A 95 4.16 -16.04 12.45
C PHE A 95 3.99 -16.88 11.19
N LEU A 96 2.89 -16.64 10.49
CA LEU A 96 2.64 -17.13 9.15
C LEU A 96 1.81 -16.10 8.38
N TRP A 97 1.80 -16.26 7.07
CA TRP A 97 0.83 -15.62 6.19
C TRP A 97 -0.34 -16.59 6.00
N GLU A 98 -1.55 -16.21 6.42
CA GLU A 98 -2.74 -17.08 6.25
C GLU A 98 -3.21 -17.09 4.80
N ASP A 99 -3.07 -15.94 4.17
CA ASP A 99 -3.22 -15.69 2.73
C ASP A 99 -2.15 -14.65 2.32
N GLU A 100 -2.12 -14.26 1.05
CA GLU A 100 -1.13 -13.32 0.50
C GLU A 100 -1.20 -11.92 1.14
N LYS A 101 -2.25 -11.60 1.89
CA LYS A 101 -2.56 -10.28 2.48
C LYS A 101 -2.70 -10.29 4.00
N THR A 102 -2.63 -11.44 4.64
CA THR A 102 -2.99 -11.57 6.07
C THR A 102 -1.86 -12.18 6.88
N LEU A 103 -1.22 -11.37 7.71
CA LEU A 103 -0.18 -11.78 8.64
C LEU A 103 -0.80 -12.20 9.96
N VAL A 104 -0.44 -13.39 10.45
CA VAL A 104 -0.86 -13.91 11.75
C VAL A 104 0.36 -14.11 12.63
N LEU A 105 0.43 -13.37 13.73
CA LEU A 105 1.44 -13.50 14.78
C LEU A 105 0.91 -14.40 15.89
N LYS A 106 1.70 -15.36 16.37
CA LYS A 106 1.38 -16.26 17.47
C LYS A 106 2.43 -16.13 18.57
N PRO A 107 2.18 -15.32 19.61
CA PRO A 107 3.05 -15.21 20.77
C PRO A 107 3.32 -16.57 21.42
N LYS A 108 4.53 -16.76 21.92
CA LYS A 108 4.90 -17.96 22.68
C LYS A 108 4.69 -17.71 24.17
N GLY A 109 3.70 -18.39 24.73
CA GLY A 109 3.37 -18.30 26.16
C GLY A 109 2.63 -17.01 26.50
N ALA A 110 2.45 -16.77 27.80
CA ALA A 110 1.78 -15.56 28.29
C ALA A 110 2.66 -14.33 28.09
N LEU A 111 2.02 -13.22 27.70
CA LEU A 111 2.61 -11.90 27.65
C LEU A 111 2.82 -11.40 29.09
N ARG A 112 3.74 -10.44 29.25
CA ARG A 112 3.91 -9.74 30.54
C ARG A 112 2.65 -8.94 30.83
N GLU A 113 2.14 -9.01 32.05
CA GLU A 113 0.98 -8.25 32.50
C GLU A 113 1.27 -6.75 32.60
N ALA A 114 0.20 -5.95 32.62
CA ALA A 114 0.26 -4.48 32.76
C ALA A 114 1.33 -3.83 31.85
N THR A 115 1.53 -4.39 30.66
CA THR A 115 2.63 -4.06 29.76
C THR A 115 2.09 -3.54 28.44
N ARG A 116 2.62 -2.38 28.02
CA ARG A 116 2.35 -1.82 26.70
C ARG A 116 3.34 -2.38 25.68
N TYR A 117 2.83 -3.10 24.70
CA TYR A 117 3.55 -3.59 23.54
C TYR A 117 3.36 -2.63 22.37
N VAL A 118 4.46 -2.24 21.73
CA VAL A 118 4.50 -1.40 20.53
C VAL A 118 5.03 -2.25 19.39
N PHE A 119 4.25 -2.34 18.32
CA PHE A 119 4.59 -3.03 17.09
C PHE A 119 4.88 -1.97 16.04
N ARG A 120 6.03 -2.03 15.37
CA ARG A 120 6.43 -1.04 14.35
C ARG A 120 7.01 -1.72 13.12
N PHE A 121 6.34 -1.60 11.98
CA PHE A 121 6.83 -2.03 10.68
C PHE A 121 8.09 -1.26 10.29
N ARG A 122 8.99 -1.92 9.54
CA ARG A 122 10.16 -1.27 8.97
C ARG A 122 9.74 -0.23 7.93
N ASP A 123 10.47 0.87 7.84
CA ASP A 123 10.18 1.96 6.88
C ASP A 123 10.35 1.50 5.41
N ASP A 124 11.08 0.42 5.17
CA ASP A 124 11.31 -0.18 3.85
C ASP A 124 10.35 -1.32 3.51
N PHE A 125 9.32 -1.55 4.34
CA PHE A 125 8.34 -2.61 4.13
C PHE A 125 7.47 -2.35 2.90
N ARG A 126 7.41 -3.34 2.01
CA ARG A 126 6.79 -3.24 0.69
C ARG A 126 5.87 -4.42 0.39
N ASP A 127 4.90 -4.17 -0.48
CA ASP A 127 4.07 -5.19 -1.11
C ASP A 127 4.84 -5.95 -2.22
N VAL A 128 4.24 -7.01 -2.79
CA VAL A 128 4.87 -7.79 -3.89
C VAL A 128 5.12 -6.96 -5.16
N ARG A 129 4.50 -5.79 -5.29
CA ARG A 129 4.65 -4.86 -6.41
C ARG A 129 5.65 -3.72 -6.11
N GLY A 130 6.31 -3.78 -4.95
CA GLY A 130 7.33 -2.81 -4.52
C GLY A 130 6.78 -1.51 -3.93
N LYS A 131 5.47 -1.39 -3.68
CA LYS A 131 4.85 -0.20 -3.08
C LYS A 131 5.12 -0.18 -1.57
N LEU A 132 5.51 0.99 -1.05
CA LEU A 132 5.77 1.18 0.38
C LEU A 132 4.49 1.20 1.19
N LEU A 133 4.55 0.71 2.43
CA LEU A 133 3.44 0.84 3.37
C LEU A 133 3.19 2.32 3.63
N ALA A 134 1.98 2.78 3.35
CA ALA A 134 1.55 4.15 3.57
C ALA A 134 0.79 4.29 4.89
N GLY A 135 0.65 5.54 5.33
CA GLY A 135 -0.03 5.85 6.58
C GLY A 135 0.79 5.47 7.81
N ARG A 136 0.13 4.91 8.83
CA ARG A 136 0.75 4.59 10.12
C ARG A 136 1.47 3.25 10.08
N HIS A 137 2.72 3.23 10.52
CA HIS A 137 3.57 2.03 10.56
C HIS A 137 3.59 1.32 11.92
N ASP A 138 2.88 1.85 12.92
CA ASP A 138 2.87 1.33 14.26
C ASP A 138 1.47 1.18 14.86
N PHE A 139 1.37 0.26 15.83
CA PHE A 139 0.19 0.09 16.66
C PHE A 139 0.61 -0.41 18.04
N THR A 140 -0.29 -0.28 19.02
CA THR A 140 -0.02 -0.73 20.38
C THR A 140 -1.07 -1.71 20.88
N LEU A 141 -0.68 -2.59 21.79
CA LEU A 141 -1.56 -3.45 22.58
C LEU A 141 -1.11 -3.36 24.04
N SER A 142 -2.06 -3.34 24.98
CA SER A 142 -1.74 -3.31 26.41
C SER A 142 -2.30 -4.55 27.08
N THR A 143 -1.54 -5.19 27.96
CA THR A 143 -2.04 -6.35 28.71
C THR A 143 -2.71 -5.94 30.01
N GLU A 144 -3.76 -6.68 30.38
CA GLU A 144 -4.45 -6.51 31.66
C GLU A 144 -3.50 -6.80 32.86
N PRO A 145 -3.72 -6.14 34.01
CA PRO A 145 -3.12 -6.56 35.28
C PRO A 145 -3.81 -7.83 35.81
N LEU A 146 -3.10 -8.66 36.59
CA LEU A 146 -3.68 -9.75 37.37
C LEU A 146 -4.56 -9.26 38.53
#